data_AF-A0A840FHW8-F1
#
_entry.id   AF-A0A840FHW8-F1
#
_cell.length_a   1.000
_cell.length_b   1.000
_cell.length_c   1.000
_cell.angle_alpha   90.00
_cell.angle_beta   90.00
_cell.angle_gamma   90.00
#
_symmetry.space_group_name_H-M   'P 1'
#
loop_
_entity.id
_entity.type
_entity.pdbx_description
1 polymer ?
#
loop_
_entity_poly.entity_id
_entity_poly.type
_entity_poly.pdbx_seq_one_letter_code
_entity_poly.pdbx_strand_id
1 'polypeptide(L)'
;MSIPVFFAWMALCCGYAIWRGGAPERIAAGLQMGAYVLTLLLHYAIDAAGYRSASVATAAIDVLLAALAMLGWRSTRFWPLWIAAWQLAAIVAHLAKTIDPAMLASGYAIQAQFWAYPMLAATAAGAWRHRQRLRQGRDDPSWKSAIDPRVAH
;
A
#
# COMPACT_ATOMS: atom_id res chain seq x y z
N MET A 1 -18.60 0.16 8.38
CA MET A 1 -18.38 -0.30 6.98
C MET A 1 -18.28 -1.82 7.01
N SER A 2 -18.91 -2.54 6.08
CA SER A 2 -18.96 -4.01 6.14
C SER A 2 -17.64 -4.62 5.66
N ILE A 3 -17.00 -5.45 6.49
CA ILE A 3 -15.76 -6.17 6.20
C ILE A 3 -15.77 -6.86 4.81
N PRO A 4 -16.85 -7.54 4.38
CA PRO A 4 -16.90 -8.17 3.05
C PRO A 4 -16.71 -7.20 1.88
N VAL A 5 -17.22 -5.97 1.99
CA VAL A 5 -17.10 -4.96 0.93
C VAL A 5 -15.65 -4.53 0.75
N PHE A 6 -14.91 -4.37 1.84
CA PHE A 6 -13.49 -4.05 1.79
C PHE A 6 -12.69 -5.17 1.10
N PHE A 7 -12.96 -6.43 1.47
CA PHE A 7 -12.29 -7.58 0.85
C PHE A 7 -12.60 -7.71 -0.64
N ALA A 8 -13.86 -7.52 -1.04
CA ALA A 8 -14.24 -7.51 -2.44
C ALA A 8 -13.49 -6.39 -3.19
N TRP A 9 -13.43 -5.19 -2.63
CA TRP A 9 -12.71 -4.05 -3.21
C TRP A 9 -11.21 -4.33 -3.37
N MET A 10 -10.58 -4.88 -2.33
CA MET A 10 -9.16 -5.27 -2.34
C MET A 10 -8.89 -6.34 -3.40
N ALA A 11 -9.70 -7.40 -3.43
CA ALA A 11 -9.57 -8.48 -4.40
C ALA A 11 -9.71 -7.97 -5.84
N LEU A 12 -10.66 -7.07 -6.09
CA LEU A 12 -10.85 -6.44 -7.39
C LEU A 12 -9.64 -5.59 -7.80
N CYS A 13 -9.20 -4.67 -6.94
CA CYS A 13 -8.11 -3.74 -7.27
C CYS A 13 -6.76 -4.47 -7.40
N CYS A 14 -6.39 -5.26 -6.40
CA CYS A 14 -5.14 -6.01 -6.40
C CYS A 14 -5.15 -7.11 -7.46
N GLY A 15 -6.27 -7.85 -7.61
CA GLY A 15 -6.42 -8.87 -8.66
C GLY A 15 -6.29 -8.27 -10.06
N TYR A 16 -6.91 -7.11 -10.30
CA TYR A 16 -6.76 -6.40 -11.56
C TYR A 16 -5.31 -5.97 -11.81
N ALA A 17 -4.63 -5.40 -10.81
CA ALA A 17 -3.23 -4.99 -10.92
C ALA A 17 -2.28 -6.18 -11.13
N ILE A 18 -2.53 -7.32 -10.47
CA ILE A 18 -1.76 -8.55 -10.66
C ILE A 18 -1.94 -9.11 -12.06
N TRP A 19 -3.17 -9.09 -12.58
CA TRP A 19 -3.49 -9.66 -13.88
C TRP A 19 -3.07 -8.77 -15.06
N ARG A 20 -3.19 -7.45 -14.93
CA ARG A 20 -3.08 -6.50 -16.05
C ARG A 20 -2.02 -5.41 -15.86
N GLY A 21 -1.41 -5.31 -14.70
CA GLY A 21 -0.38 -4.31 -14.39
C GLY A 21 1.02 -4.75 -14.81
N GLY A 22 1.93 -3.77 -14.88
CA GLY A 22 3.36 -4.02 -15.07
C GLY A 22 4.03 -4.47 -13.77
N ALA A 23 5.35 -4.61 -13.79
CA ALA A 23 6.10 -5.04 -12.60
C ALA A 23 5.84 -4.13 -11.37
N PRO A 24 5.80 -2.78 -11.49
CA PRO A 24 5.56 -1.92 -10.34
C PRO A 24 4.13 -2.05 -9.78
N GLU A 25 3.13 -2.17 -10.65
CA GLU A 25 1.74 -2.36 -10.24
C GLU A 25 1.54 -3.69 -9.49
N ARG A 26 2.18 -4.76 -9.96
CA ARG A 26 2.16 -6.09 -9.33
C ARG A 26 2.81 -6.08 -7.95
N ILE A 27 3.98 -5.44 -7.83
CA ILE A 27 4.71 -5.33 -6.56
C ILE A 27 3.87 -4.52 -5.56
N ALA A 28 3.31 -3.38 -5.96
CA ALA A 28 2.47 -2.57 -5.08
C ALA A 28 1.22 -3.33 -4.59
N ALA A 29 0.58 -4.11 -5.46
CA ALA A 29 -0.56 -4.95 -5.09
C ALA A 29 -0.15 -6.02 -4.07
N GLY A 30 1.00 -6.68 -4.28
CA GLY A 30 1.55 -7.65 -3.34
C GLY A 30 1.90 -7.04 -1.98
N LEU A 31 2.53 -5.86 -1.99
CA LEU A 31 2.86 -5.11 -0.78
C LEU A 31 1.62 -4.75 0.04
N GLN A 32 0.56 -4.26 -0.60
CA GLN A 32 -0.70 -3.92 0.07
C GLN A 32 -1.43 -5.16 0.62
N MET A 33 -1.49 -6.26 -0.15
CA MET A 33 -2.06 -7.52 0.33
C MET A 33 -1.26 -8.07 1.52
N GLY A 34 0.07 -8.05 1.43
CA GLY A 34 0.96 -8.49 2.51
C GLY A 34 0.76 -7.67 3.78
N ALA A 35 0.66 -6.34 3.66
CA ALA A 35 0.38 -5.46 4.79
C ALA A 35 -0.98 -5.77 5.46
N TYR A 36 -2.00 -6.07 4.67
CA TYR A 36 -3.30 -6.46 5.18
C TYR A 36 -3.26 -7.81 5.92
N VAL A 37 -2.63 -8.82 5.33
CA VAL A 37 -2.43 -10.13 5.98
C VAL A 37 -1.64 -9.98 7.27
N LEU A 38 -0.57 -9.19 7.28
CA LEU A 38 0.22 -8.92 8.46
C LEU A 38 -0.59 -8.22 9.55
N THR A 39 -1.44 -7.27 9.17
CA THR A 39 -2.35 -6.59 10.11
C THR A 39 -3.34 -7.57 10.74
N LEU A 40 -3.93 -8.50 9.96
CA LEU A 40 -4.80 -9.55 10.48
C LEU A 40 -4.06 -10.50 11.42
N LEU A 41 -2.89 -10.99 11.03
CA LEU A 41 -2.07 -11.90 11.83
C LEU A 41 -1.66 -11.25 13.14
N LEU A 42 -1.25 -9.98 13.10
CA LEU A 42 -0.98 -9.20 14.30
C LEU A 42 -2.24 -9.08 15.14
N HIS A 43 -3.40 -8.70 14.58
CA HIS A 43 -4.63 -8.59 15.36
C HIS A 43 -4.98 -9.90 16.10
N TYR A 44 -4.88 -11.05 15.43
CA TYR A 44 -5.11 -12.36 16.05
C TYR A 44 -4.05 -12.74 17.09
N ALA A 45 -2.77 -12.38 16.87
CA ALA A 45 -1.71 -12.62 17.84
C ALA A 45 -1.78 -11.68 19.06
N ILE A 46 -2.41 -10.51 18.90
CA ILE A 46 -2.48 -9.43 19.89
C ILE A 46 -3.53 -9.68 20.98
N ASP A 47 -4.59 -10.44 20.71
CA ASP A 47 -5.63 -10.79 21.72
C ASP A 47 -5.06 -11.57 22.94
N ALA A 48 -3.78 -11.97 22.91
CA ALA A 48 -3.10 -12.65 24.02
C ALA A 48 -2.05 -11.81 24.78
N ALA A 49 -1.62 -10.62 24.29
CA ALA A 49 -0.49 -9.90 24.89
C ALA A 49 -0.52 -8.38 24.63
N GLY A 50 -0.86 -7.58 25.66
CA GLY A 50 -0.87 -6.10 25.60
C GLY A 50 0.49 -5.43 25.36
N TYR A 51 0.48 -4.09 25.18
CA TYR A 51 1.54 -3.05 25.02
C TYR A 51 2.79 -3.32 24.13
N ARG A 52 3.32 -4.56 24.05
CA ARG A 52 4.37 -4.97 23.09
C ARG A 52 3.88 -4.99 21.63
N SER A 53 2.58 -4.83 21.41
CA SER A 53 1.89 -4.92 20.13
C SER A 53 1.93 -3.64 19.29
N ALA A 54 1.98 -2.47 19.94
CA ALA A 54 2.00 -1.19 19.24
C ALA A 54 3.29 -1.00 18.43
N SER A 55 4.44 -1.48 18.95
CA SER A 55 5.76 -1.32 18.32
C SER A 55 5.98 -2.21 17.09
N VAL A 56 5.39 -3.41 17.07
CA VAL A 56 5.53 -4.33 15.93
C VAL A 56 4.63 -3.91 14.76
N ALA A 57 3.42 -3.44 15.07
CA ALA A 57 2.49 -2.93 14.06
C ALA A 57 3.01 -1.66 13.37
N THR A 58 3.65 -0.75 14.12
CA THR A 58 4.29 0.45 13.52
C THR A 58 5.49 0.07 12.65
N ALA A 59 6.34 -0.86 13.09
CA ALA A 59 7.50 -1.31 12.30
C ALA A 59 7.09 -1.93 10.94
N ALA A 60 6.00 -2.70 10.91
CA ALA A 60 5.46 -3.25 9.66
C ALA A 60 5.03 -2.18 8.65
N ILE A 61 4.42 -1.10 9.15
CA ILE A 61 3.95 0.03 8.36
C ILE A 61 5.13 0.84 7.82
N ASP A 62 6.19 1.00 8.62
CA ASP A 62 7.43 1.67 8.20
C ASP A 62 8.13 0.91 7.07
N VAL A 63 8.19 -0.42 7.16
CA VAL A 63 8.74 -1.28 6.10
C VAL A 63 7.92 -1.13 4.82
N LEU A 64 6.58 -1.10 4.92
CA LEU A 64 5.71 -0.91 3.76
C LEU A 64 5.91 0.46 3.12
N LEU A 65 5.98 1.52 3.93
CA LEU A 65 6.27 2.88 3.49
C LEU A 65 7.59 2.91 2.70
N ALA A 66 8.65 2.37 3.28
CA ALA A 66 9.96 2.32 2.66
C ALA A 66 9.94 1.54 1.33
N ALA A 67 9.24 0.41 1.28
CA ALA A 67 9.09 -0.39 0.07
C ALA A 67 8.34 0.36 -1.04
N LEU A 68 7.24 1.06 -0.72
CA LEU A 68 6.47 1.87 -1.67
C LEU A 68 7.26 3.09 -2.14
N ALA A 69 8.01 3.74 -1.25
CA ALA A 69 8.88 4.86 -1.59
C ALA A 69 10.00 4.41 -2.54
N MET A 70 10.66 3.28 -2.23
CA MET A 70 11.69 2.69 -3.08
C MET A 70 11.12 2.28 -4.45
N LEU A 71 9.91 1.72 -4.48
CA LEU A 71 9.21 1.37 -5.71
C LEU A 71 8.92 2.60 -6.57
N GLY A 72 8.42 3.68 -5.97
CA GLY A 72 8.23 4.96 -6.66
C GLY A 72 9.53 5.57 -7.16
N TRP A 73 10.62 5.45 -6.39
CA TRP A 73 11.93 5.94 -6.78
C TRP A 73 12.50 5.20 -7.99
N ARG A 74 12.42 3.86 -8.00
CA ARG A 74 12.98 3.01 -9.07
C ARG A 74 12.10 2.91 -10.30
N SER A 75 10.78 2.98 -10.13
CA SER A 75 9.85 2.86 -11.25
C SER A 75 9.75 4.17 -12.03
N THR A 76 9.33 4.08 -13.28
CA THR A 76 9.02 5.24 -14.14
C THR A 76 7.69 5.89 -13.78
N ARG A 77 7.04 5.43 -12.69
CA ARG A 77 5.70 5.81 -12.30
C ARG A 77 5.76 6.63 -11.01
N PHE A 78 5.10 7.78 -11.03
CA PHE A 78 5.04 8.66 -9.85
C PHE A 78 3.99 8.22 -8.83
N TRP A 79 2.94 7.50 -9.24
CA TRP A 79 1.80 7.13 -8.40
C TRP A 79 2.15 6.33 -7.12
N PRO A 80 3.19 5.45 -7.06
CA PRO A 80 3.52 4.75 -5.81
C PRO A 80 3.93 5.70 -4.67
N LEU A 81 4.47 6.88 -4.98
CA LEU A 81 4.81 7.89 -3.96
C LEU A 81 3.57 8.50 -3.29
N TRP A 82 2.44 8.53 -3.98
CA TRP A 82 1.16 9.00 -3.41
C TRP A 82 0.69 8.03 -2.33
N ILE A 83 0.81 6.74 -2.62
CA ILE A 83 0.49 5.67 -1.67
C ILE A 83 1.44 5.74 -0.47
N ALA A 84 2.73 5.97 -0.69
CA ALA A 84 3.69 6.18 0.39
C ALA A 84 3.30 7.39 1.26
N ALA A 85 2.92 8.53 0.66
CA ALA A 85 2.49 9.71 1.42
C ALA A 85 1.25 9.42 2.29
N TRP A 86 0.28 8.65 1.80
CA TRP A 86 -0.86 8.23 2.61
C TRP A 86 -0.49 7.24 3.71
N GLN A 87 0.49 6.37 3.47
CA GLN A 87 1.03 5.48 4.50
C GLN A 87 1.72 6.28 5.62
N LEU A 88 2.38 7.40 5.29
CA LEU A 88 2.94 8.31 6.29
C LEU A 88 1.84 8.95 7.15
N ALA A 89 0.71 9.33 6.56
CA ALA A 89 -0.43 9.82 7.32
C ALA A 89 -0.98 8.76 8.29
N ALA A 90 -0.95 7.47 7.90
CA ALA A 90 -1.30 6.38 8.81
C ALA A 90 -0.32 6.33 10.01
N ILE A 91 0.99 6.44 9.78
CA ILE A 91 2.00 6.47 10.88
C ILE A 91 1.68 7.58 11.89
N VAL A 92 1.31 8.78 11.42
CA VAL A 92 0.92 9.89 12.31
C VAL A 92 -0.30 9.52 13.17
N ALA A 93 -1.28 8.81 12.60
CA ALA A 93 -2.44 8.32 13.35
C ALA A 93 -2.06 7.30 14.43
N HIS A 94 -1.13 6.39 14.13
CA HIS A 94 -0.59 5.45 15.12
C HIS A 94 0.11 6.20 16.24
N LEU A 95 0.95 7.18 15.91
CA LEU A 95 1.66 7.99 16.90
C LEU A 95 0.67 8.74 17.80
N ALA A 96 -0.38 9.34 17.24
CA ALA A 96 -1.44 9.99 18.00
C ALA A 96 -2.13 9.02 18.98
N LYS A 97 -2.46 7.80 18.54
CA LYS A 97 -3.05 6.75 19.40
C LYS A 97 -2.10 6.27 20.51
N THR A 98 -0.78 6.28 20.27
CA THR A 98 0.21 5.95 21.30
C THR A 98 0.37 7.06 22.34
N ILE A 99 0.21 8.32 21.94
CA ILE A 99 0.27 9.49 22.84
C ILE A 99 -1.02 9.60 23.66
N ASP A 100 -2.18 9.34 23.03
CA ASP A 100 -3.49 9.29 23.68
C ASP A 100 -4.15 7.90 23.54
N PRO A 101 -3.91 6.99 24.50
CA PRO A 101 -4.55 5.68 24.51
C PRO A 101 -6.07 5.75 24.67
N ALA A 102 -6.64 6.85 25.19
CA ALA A 102 -8.08 7.02 25.35
C ALA A 102 -8.80 7.40 24.05
N MET A 103 -8.05 7.73 22.99
CA MET A 103 -8.61 8.00 21.66
C MET A 103 -9.54 6.87 21.21
N LEU A 104 -10.75 7.21 20.77
CA LEU A 104 -11.75 6.20 20.39
C LEU A 104 -11.20 5.25 19.32
N ALA A 105 -11.17 3.95 19.64
CA ALA A 105 -10.67 2.92 18.74
C ALA A 105 -11.42 2.90 17.39
N SER A 106 -12.70 3.28 17.42
CA SER A 106 -13.53 3.43 16.22
C SER A 106 -13.05 4.54 15.29
N GLY A 107 -12.65 5.71 15.82
CA GLY A 107 -12.14 6.82 15.00
C GLY A 107 -10.84 6.46 14.30
N TYR A 108 -9.94 5.81 15.03
CA TYR A 108 -8.69 5.28 14.49
C TYR A 108 -8.92 4.23 13.38
N ALA A 109 -9.83 3.27 13.61
CA ALA A 109 -10.15 2.24 12.61
C ALA A 109 -10.81 2.83 11.35
N ILE A 110 -11.69 3.82 11.50
CA ILE A 110 -12.33 4.53 10.39
C ILE A 110 -11.27 5.26 9.55
N GLN A 111 -10.32 5.95 10.18
CA GLN A 111 -9.26 6.67 9.49
C GLN A 111 -8.37 5.73 8.67
N ALA A 112 -7.92 4.62 9.26
CA ALA A 112 -7.11 3.62 8.57
C ALA A 112 -7.87 3.02 7.37
N GLN A 113 -9.14 2.69 7.56
CA GLN A 113 -9.97 2.11 6.52
C GLN A 113 -10.29 3.12 5.40
N PHE A 114 -10.46 4.40 5.73
CA PHE A 114 -10.73 5.46 4.76
C PHE A 114 -9.61 5.60 3.73
N TRP A 115 -8.33 5.56 4.17
CA TRP A 115 -7.18 5.70 3.27
C TRP A 115 -6.88 4.45 2.44
N ALA A 116 -7.30 3.27 2.89
CA ALA A 116 -7.06 2.04 2.15
C ALA A 116 -7.78 1.99 0.79
N TYR A 117 -9.00 2.52 0.69
CA TYR A 117 -9.76 2.54 -0.57
C TYR A 117 -9.07 3.34 -1.71
N PRO A 118 -8.65 4.61 -1.52
CA PRO A 118 -7.97 5.36 -2.56
C PRO A 118 -6.58 4.79 -2.90
N MET A 119 -5.87 4.18 -1.95
CA MET A 119 -4.60 3.48 -2.22
C MET A 119 -4.79 2.30 -3.18
N LEU A 120 -5.79 1.46 -2.91
CA LEU A 120 -6.17 0.33 -3.77
C LEU A 120 -6.64 0.82 -5.16
N ALA A 121 -7.47 1.87 -5.19
CA ALA A 121 -7.95 2.47 -6.44
C ALA A 121 -6.79 3.04 -7.26
N ALA A 122 -5.82 3.72 -6.64
CA ALA A 122 -4.64 4.25 -7.31
C ALA A 122 -3.80 3.13 -7.94
N THR A 123 -3.67 2.00 -7.25
CA THR A 123 -2.96 0.81 -7.76
C THR A 123 -3.67 0.24 -8.99
N ALA A 124 -4.99 0.09 -8.95
CA ALA A 124 -5.79 -0.35 -10.10
C ALA A 124 -5.72 0.64 -11.27
N ALA A 125 -5.76 1.95 -10.98
CA ALA A 125 -5.60 3.01 -11.98
C ALA A 125 -4.21 2.99 -12.64
N GLY A 126 -3.16 2.68 -11.87
CA GLY A 126 -1.81 2.45 -12.39
C GLY A 126 -1.77 1.32 -13.41
N ALA A 127 -2.39 0.18 -13.09
CA ALA A 127 -2.51 -0.97 -13.99
C ALA A 127 -3.35 -0.66 -15.24
N TRP A 128 -4.43 0.10 -15.09
CA TRP A 128 -5.24 0.52 -16.22
C TRP A 128 -4.45 1.42 -17.17
N ARG A 129 -3.72 2.41 -16.64
CA ARG A 129 -2.86 3.30 -17.41
C ARG A 129 -1.72 2.56 -18.11
N HIS A 130 -1.09 1.59 -17.44
CA HIS A 130 -0.09 0.70 -18.04
C HIS A 130 -0.68 -0.01 -19.27
N ARG A 131 -1.84 -0.63 -19.11
CA ARG A 131 -2.51 -1.33 -20.21
C ARG A 131 -2.93 -0.40 -21.36
N GLN A 132 -3.34 0.84 -21.05
CA GLN A 132 -3.66 1.83 -22.07
C GLN A 132 -2.42 2.22 -22.90
N ARG A 133 -1.25 2.39 -22.27
CA ARG A 133 0.00 2.68 -22.99
C ARG A 133 0.41 1.53 -23.92
N LEU A 134 0.32 0.29 -23.44
CA LEU A 134 0.58 -0.89 -24.27
C LEU A 134 -0.38 -1.00 -25.47
N ARG A 135 -1.66 -0.69 -25.27
CA ARG A 135 -2.67 -0.67 -26.37
C ARG A 135 -2.39 0.40 -27.42
N GLN A 136 -1.71 1.48 -27.04
CA GLN A 136 -1.29 2.54 -27.95
C GLN A 136 0.04 2.22 -28.66
N GLY A 137 0.62 1.03 -28.44
CA GLY A 137 1.92 0.66 -29.00
C GLY A 137 3.09 1.45 -28.41
N ARG A 138 2.91 2.09 -27.25
CA ARG A 138 3.98 2.85 -26.59
C ARG A 138 4.84 1.92 -25.78
N ASP A 139 6.16 2.11 -25.85
CA ASP A 139 7.07 1.51 -24.90
C ASP A 139 6.73 2.00 -23.49
N ASP A 140 6.54 1.05 -22.57
CA ASP A 140 6.21 1.33 -21.16
C ASP A 140 7.17 0.62 -20.21
N PRO A 141 8.47 0.99 -20.23
CA PRO A 141 9.47 0.40 -19.36
C PRO A 141 9.06 0.55 -17.89
N SER A 142 9.22 -0.53 -17.14
CA SER A 142 8.85 -0.58 -15.72
C SER A 142 9.79 0.24 -14.83
N TRP A 143 11.07 0.30 -15.23
CA TRP A 143 12.18 0.77 -14.40
C TRP A 143 12.93 1.90 -15.07
N LYS A 144 13.40 2.87 -14.29
CA LYS A 144 14.21 4.00 -14.82
C LYS A 144 15.53 3.54 -15.43
N SER A 145 16.14 2.46 -14.91
CA SER A 145 17.36 1.86 -15.45
C SER A 145 17.20 1.32 -16.88
N ALA A 146 15.97 1.02 -17.32
CA ALA A 146 15.69 0.61 -18.69
C ALA A 146 15.61 1.81 -19.66
N ILE A 147 15.52 3.04 -19.15
CA ILE A 147 15.49 4.28 -19.94
C ILE A 147 16.85 4.98 -19.90
N ASP A 148 17.49 5.05 -18.72
CA ASP A 148 18.75 5.76 -18.51
C ASP A 148 19.87 4.79 -18.06
N PRO A 149 20.91 4.59 -18.89
CA PRO A 149 22.06 3.75 -18.57
C PRO A 149 22.80 4.17 -17.29
N ARG A 150 22.69 5.44 -16.87
CA ARG A 150 23.42 5.96 -15.69
C ARG A 150 22.84 5.49 -14.36
N VAL A 151 21.64 4.93 -14.35
CA VAL A 151 20.92 4.48 -13.15
C VAL A 151 21.03 2.94 -12.97
N ALA A 152 21.87 2.27 -13.77
CA ALA A 152 22.00 0.82 -13.83
C ALA A 152 22.94 0.19 -12.77
N HIS A 153 23.35 0.94 -11.74
CA HIS A 153 24.35 0.52 -10.74
C HIS A 153 23.76 0.41 -9.33
#